data_AF-A0A496XVK7-F1
#
_entry.id   AF-A0A496XVK7-F1
#
_cell.length_a   1.000
_cell.length_b   1.000
_cell.length_c   1.000
_cell.angle_alpha   90.00
_cell.angle_beta   90.00
_cell.angle_gamma   90.00
#
_symmetry.space_group_name_H-M   'P 1'
#
loop_
_entity.id
_entity.type
_entity.pdbx_description
1 polymer ?
#
loop_
_entity_poly.entity_id
_entity_poly.type
_entity_poly.pdbx_seq_one_letter_code
_entity_poly.pdbx_strand_id
1 'polypeptide(L)'
;MKSTNTPINNKSNIILGLDIGKASVGFALVDKANNYKIIKAGVRLFDAPENPKKEISLQKERGEFKRARNSNENDFSRTKNIVKCMLEFGVLDNEVIRNYDKSPKVINCPKSKKRHLFYIKTAEYLFYKKSNKQDVLSLRVKALSHKLSNIELARLLYSMNKHRGVTYDEIADIPEGSSKSLSEDQKNLKDGFKRYKDEYKSNDTDDYRTVGEYLFKNYKDKYRNTQRQKGNKSTKDYIFSIPRDDLKSEIEIIFEAQRTLGNDIATKEFQADYIENFLWEKASPKYYSLVAPCEFDINKSEVHKLLKQPLEQKELEYILHNRLSASKGHFAS
;
A
#
# COMPACT_ATOMS: atom_id res chain seq x y z
N MET A 1 12.64 77.66 -28.60
CA MET A 1 12.25 76.48 -29.40
C MET A 1 11.06 75.85 -28.71
N LYS A 2 9.89 75.84 -29.36
CA LYS A 2 8.64 75.32 -28.81
C LYS A 2 8.81 73.83 -28.56
N SER A 3 8.53 73.38 -27.33
CA SER A 3 8.37 71.98 -26.99
C SER A 3 7.22 71.44 -27.84
N THR A 4 7.54 70.58 -28.80
CA THR A 4 6.54 69.80 -29.52
C THR A 4 6.13 68.67 -28.60
N ASN A 5 5.10 68.92 -27.78
CA ASN A 5 4.29 67.87 -27.20
C ASN A 5 3.59 67.15 -28.34
N THR A 6 4.26 66.16 -28.91
CA THR A 6 3.61 65.19 -29.79
C THR A 6 2.61 64.43 -28.92
N PRO A 7 1.30 64.48 -29.24
CA PRO A 7 0.32 63.74 -28.45
C PRO A 7 0.64 62.25 -28.59
N ILE A 8 0.93 61.59 -27.47
CA ILE A 8 1.03 60.12 -27.40
C ILE A 8 -0.40 59.58 -27.54
N ASN A 9 -0.93 59.67 -28.75
CA ASN A 9 -2.16 59.01 -29.13
C ASN A 9 -1.77 57.77 -29.92
N ASN A 10 -1.52 56.69 -29.20
CA ASN A 10 -1.57 55.34 -29.74
C ASN A 10 -1.80 54.42 -28.55
N LYS A 11 -2.98 53.77 -28.49
CA LYS A 11 -3.14 52.56 -27.69
C LYS A 11 -2.09 51.58 -28.21
N SER A 12 -0.91 51.55 -27.59
CA SER A 12 0.16 50.62 -27.95
C SER A 12 -0.41 49.22 -27.81
N ASN A 13 -0.61 48.55 -28.94
CA ASN A 13 -1.20 47.22 -28.98
C ASN A 13 -0.07 46.23 -28.68
N ILE A 14 0.22 46.07 -27.40
CA ILE A 14 1.33 45.24 -26.91
C ILE A 14 0.87 43.78 -26.86
N ILE A 15 1.62 42.91 -27.52
CA ILE A 15 1.44 41.45 -27.42
C ILE A 15 2.51 40.91 -26.48
N LEU A 16 2.10 40.05 -25.54
CA LEU A 16 2.99 39.26 -24.70
C LEU A 16 3.06 37.83 -25.26
N GLY A 17 4.21 37.48 -25.84
CA GLY A 17 4.53 36.09 -26.15
C GLY A 17 5.15 35.40 -24.94
N LEU A 18 4.68 34.20 -24.61
CA LEU A 18 5.21 33.37 -23.53
C LEU A 18 5.62 32.01 -24.09
N ASP A 19 6.88 31.62 -23.84
CA ASP A 19 7.40 30.27 -24.08
C ASP A 19 7.61 29.59 -22.72
N ILE A 20 6.67 28.72 -22.35
CA ILE A 20 6.60 28.11 -21.01
C ILE A 20 7.19 26.70 -21.07
N GLY A 21 8.44 26.58 -20.67
CA GLY A 21 9.13 25.32 -20.43
C GLY A 21 9.02 24.85 -18.98
N LYS A 22 9.45 23.61 -18.73
CA LYS A 22 9.42 22.96 -17.41
C LYS A 22 10.21 23.68 -16.31
N ALA A 23 11.23 24.44 -16.69
CA ALA A 23 12.16 25.16 -15.78
C ALA A 23 12.45 26.60 -16.25
N SER A 24 11.70 27.08 -17.24
CA SER A 24 11.96 28.38 -17.88
C SER A 24 10.69 28.98 -18.43
N VAL A 25 10.51 30.29 -18.29
CA VAL A 25 9.52 31.06 -19.04
C VAL A 25 10.23 32.12 -19.85
N GLY A 26 10.32 31.91 -21.16
CA GLY A 26 10.69 32.96 -22.11
C GLY A 26 9.53 33.94 -22.26
N PHE A 27 9.82 35.24 -22.28
CA PHE A 27 8.80 36.25 -22.58
C PHE A 27 9.32 37.28 -23.58
N ALA A 28 8.42 37.76 -24.45
CA ALA A 28 8.67 38.86 -25.36
C ALA A 28 7.46 39.79 -25.39
N LEU A 29 7.69 41.08 -25.18
CA LEU A 29 6.73 42.16 -25.38
C LEU A 29 7.01 42.79 -26.74
N VAL A 30 6.03 42.73 -27.65
CA VAL A 30 6.14 43.32 -28.98
C VAL A 30 5.05 44.35 -29.18
N ASP A 31 5.40 45.49 -29.77
CA ASP A 31 4.45 46.53 -30.15
C ASP A 31 3.91 46.24 -31.55
N LYS A 32 2.67 45.76 -31.64
CA LYS A 32 2.02 45.46 -32.92
C LYS A 32 1.84 46.72 -33.77
N ALA A 33 1.60 47.87 -33.17
CA ALA A 33 1.37 49.12 -33.89
C ALA A 33 2.65 49.64 -34.57
N ASN A 34 3.83 49.24 -34.06
CA ASN A 34 5.14 49.64 -34.56
C ASN A 34 5.86 48.46 -35.25
N ASN A 35 5.20 47.82 -36.23
CA ASN A 35 5.77 46.72 -37.03
C ASN A 35 6.38 45.57 -36.17
N TYR A 36 5.67 45.17 -35.11
CA TYR A 36 6.13 44.14 -34.15
C TYR A 36 7.48 44.45 -33.52
N LYS A 37 7.80 45.74 -33.30
CA LYS A 37 9.03 46.15 -32.62
C LYS A 37 9.10 45.50 -31.23
N ILE A 38 10.21 44.82 -30.96
CA ILE A 38 10.48 44.24 -29.65
C ILE A 38 10.70 45.38 -28.64
N ILE A 39 9.82 45.44 -27.64
CA ILE A 39 9.92 46.37 -26.51
C ILE A 39 10.88 45.79 -25.47
N LYS A 40 10.67 44.51 -25.13
CA LYS A 40 11.43 43.80 -24.11
C LYS A 40 11.36 42.31 -24.35
N ALA A 41 12.47 41.61 -24.14
CA ALA A 41 12.49 40.16 -24.09
C ALA A 41 13.35 39.69 -22.92
N GLY A 42 13.10 38.48 -22.45
CA GLY A 42 13.88 37.88 -21.38
C GLY A 42 13.47 36.44 -21.12
N VAL A 43 14.21 35.79 -20.23
CA VAL A 43 13.92 34.42 -19.79
C VAL A 43 13.94 34.40 -18.27
N ARG A 44 12.87 33.86 -17.68
CA ARG A 44 12.79 33.57 -16.25
C ARG A 44 13.13 32.10 -16.03
N LEU A 45 14.28 31.82 -15.42
CA LEU A 45 14.63 30.47 -14.98
C LEU A 45 14.11 30.20 -13.57
N PHE A 46 13.73 28.95 -13.30
CA PHE A 46 13.33 28.46 -11.98
C PHE A 46 13.67 26.98 -11.84
N ASP A 47 13.79 26.50 -10.60
CA ASP A 47 14.10 25.09 -10.37
C ASP A 47 12.93 24.19 -10.77
N ALA A 48 13.21 23.20 -11.62
CA ALA A 48 12.22 22.17 -11.93
C ALA A 48 11.81 21.42 -10.66
N PRO A 49 10.52 21.09 -10.46
CA PRO A 49 10.03 20.40 -9.26
C PRO A 49 10.36 18.88 -9.27
N GLU A 50 11.59 18.53 -9.61
CA GLU A 50 12.08 17.17 -9.78
C GLU A 50 13.45 17.00 -9.12
N ASN A 51 13.73 15.76 -8.71
CA ASN A 51 15.03 15.42 -8.16
C ASN A 51 16.04 15.24 -9.32
N PRO A 52 17.11 16.07 -9.40
CA PRO A 52 18.06 16.05 -10.51
C PRO A 52 18.77 14.72 -10.71
N LYS A 53 18.84 13.88 -9.67
CA LYS A 53 19.54 12.58 -9.71
C LYS A 53 18.64 11.40 -10.09
N LYS A 54 17.34 11.51 -9.84
CA LYS A 54 16.40 10.38 -9.94
C LYS A 54 15.34 10.57 -11.04
N GLU A 55 15.24 11.77 -11.62
CA GLU A 55 14.22 12.12 -12.63
C GLU A 55 12.79 11.83 -12.15
N ILE A 56 12.56 11.98 -10.84
CA ILE A 56 11.28 11.78 -10.18
C ILE A 56 10.80 13.11 -9.59
N SER A 57 9.51 13.39 -9.72
CA SER A 57 8.87 14.54 -9.06
C SER A 57 9.08 14.53 -7.55
N LEU A 58 9.40 15.70 -6.98
CA LEU A 58 9.57 15.89 -5.54
C LEU A 58 8.32 15.47 -4.74
N GLN A 59 7.13 15.65 -5.31
CA GLN A 59 5.88 15.27 -4.67
C GLN A 59 5.71 13.75 -4.57
N LYS A 60 6.20 13.00 -5.57
CA LYS A 60 6.19 11.53 -5.55
C LYS A 60 7.09 11.00 -4.44
N GLU A 61 8.31 11.51 -4.34
CA GLU A 61 9.28 11.14 -3.29
C GLU A 61 8.73 11.47 -1.89
N ARG A 62 8.17 12.67 -1.70
CA ARG A 62 7.48 13.06 -0.46
C ARG A 62 6.33 12.11 -0.11
N GLY A 63 5.53 11.73 -1.11
CA GLY A 63 4.43 10.79 -0.97
C GLY A 63 4.89 9.40 -0.53
N GLU A 64 5.97 8.88 -1.11
CA GLU A 64 6.57 7.59 -0.73
C GLU A 64 7.02 7.57 0.73
N PHE A 65 7.75 8.61 1.17
CA PHE A 65 8.16 8.73 2.57
C PHE A 65 6.96 8.85 3.53
N LYS A 66 5.91 9.57 3.14
CA LYS A 66 4.68 9.66 3.94
C LYS A 66 4.01 8.29 4.07
N ARG A 67 3.89 7.54 2.96
CA ARG A 67 3.32 6.18 2.97
C ARG A 67 4.14 5.23 3.84
N ALA A 68 5.46 5.28 3.77
CA ALA A 68 6.34 4.45 4.60
C ALA A 68 6.17 4.75 6.10
N ARG A 69 6.09 6.03 6.48
CA ARG A 69 5.82 6.44 7.88
C ARG A 69 4.46 5.93 8.36
N ASN A 70 3.41 6.15 7.58
CA ASN A 70 2.06 5.68 7.92
C ASN A 70 2.02 4.16 8.05
N SER A 71 2.70 3.42 7.16
CA SER A 71 2.79 1.97 7.22
C SER A 71 3.44 1.50 8.53
N ASN A 72 4.55 2.12 8.93
CA ASN A 72 5.23 1.81 10.20
C ASN A 72 4.37 2.15 11.42
N GLU A 73 3.65 3.27 11.39
CA GLU A 73 2.74 3.67 12.46
C GLU A 73 1.55 2.72 12.59
N ASN A 74 0.96 2.31 11.47
CA ASN A 74 -0.13 1.34 11.45
C ASN A 74 0.35 -0.04 11.92
N ASP A 75 1.54 -0.47 11.50
CA ASP A 75 2.18 -1.72 11.96
C ASP A 75 2.44 -1.73 13.47
N PHE A 76 2.93 -0.61 14.00
CA PHE A 76 3.10 -0.45 15.43
C PHE A 76 1.76 -0.45 16.17
N SER A 77 0.75 0.27 15.68
CA SER A 77 -0.59 0.35 16.28
C SER A 77 -1.24 -1.03 16.36
N ARG A 78 -1.17 -1.83 15.30
CA ARG A 78 -1.63 -3.22 15.31
C ARG A 78 -0.87 -4.08 16.31
N THR A 79 0.45 -4.00 16.30
CA THR A 79 1.29 -4.76 17.25
C THR A 79 0.92 -4.41 18.69
N LYS A 80 0.66 -3.13 18.96
CA LYS A 80 0.18 -2.67 20.27
C LYS A 80 -1.15 -3.29 20.64
N ASN A 81 -2.13 -3.28 19.74
CA ASN A 81 -3.45 -3.85 20.03
C ASN A 81 -3.40 -5.37 20.24
N ILE A 82 -2.63 -6.08 19.42
CA ILE A 82 -2.43 -7.53 19.54
C ILE A 82 -1.75 -7.89 20.87
N VAL A 83 -0.73 -7.13 21.28
CA VAL A 83 -0.10 -7.33 22.60
C VAL A 83 -1.08 -7.03 23.74
N LYS A 84 -1.91 -5.99 23.62
CA LYS A 84 -2.94 -5.66 24.61
C LYS A 84 -3.97 -6.78 24.74
N CYS A 85 -4.50 -7.26 23.61
CA CYS A 85 -5.40 -8.40 23.55
C CYS A 85 -4.77 -9.65 24.22
N MET A 86 -3.53 -10.00 23.90
CA MET A 86 -2.84 -11.14 24.54
C MET A 86 -2.62 -10.96 26.05
N LEU A 87 -2.47 -9.73 26.56
CA LEU A 87 -2.39 -9.45 27.99
C LEU A 87 -3.76 -9.59 28.67
N GLU A 88 -4.83 -9.11 28.02
CA GLU A 88 -6.20 -9.18 28.52
C GLU A 88 -6.68 -10.62 28.71
N PHE A 89 -6.32 -11.52 27.78
CA PHE A 89 -6.66 -12.94 27.86
C PHE A 89 -5.61 -13.79 28.62
N GLY A 90 -4.63 -13.17 29.29
CA GLY A 90 -3.65 -13.89 30.12
C GLY A 90 -2.65 -14.78 29.37
N VAL A 91 -2.54 -14.62 28.04
CA VAL A 91 -1.50 -15.29 27.23
C VAL A 91 -0.13 -14.70 27.55
N LEU A 92 -0.09 -13.38 27.77
CA LEU A 92 1.09 -12.65 28.22
C LEU A 92 0.91 -12.14 29.65
N ASP A 93 2.00 -12.09 30.39
CA ASP A 93 2.04 -11.51 31.73
C ASP A 93 2.71 -10.12 31.69
N ASN A 94 1.99 -9.11 32.20
CA ASN A 94 2.43 -7.73 32.17
C ASN A 94 3.69 -7.48 33.00
N GLU A 95 3.77 -8.07 34.19
CA GLU A 95 4.90 -7.92 35.10
C GLU A 95 6.15 -8.61 34.55
N VAL A 96 5.99 -9.79 33.94
CA VAL A 96 7.09 -10.48 33.26
C VAL A 96 7.66 -9.62 32.13
N ILE A 97 6.80 -8.99 31.31
CA ILE A 97 7.26 -8.12 30.23
C ILE A 97 7.92 -6.85 30.77
N ARG A 98 7.35 -6.19 31.78
CA ARG A 98 7.92 -4.97 32.37
C ARG A 98 9.31 -5.19 32.94
N ASN A 99 9.52 -6.34 33.57
CA ASN A 99 10.78 -6.70 34.23
C ASN A 99 11.77 -7.43 33.29
N TYR A 100 11.44 -7.56 32.00
CA TYR A 100 12.35 -8.18 31.04
C TYR A 100 13.49 -7.23 30.67
N ASP A 101 14.72 -7.52 31.11
CA ASP A 101 15.93 -6.72 30.83
C ASP A 101 17.12 -7.57 30.35
N LYS A 102 16.85 -8.76 29.77
CA LYS A 102 17.90 -9.72 29.37
C LYS A 102 18.54 -9.44 28.01
N SER A 103 17.93 -8.59 27.18
CA SER A 103 18.40 -8.33 25.80
C SER A 103 19.21 -7.03 25.70
N PRO A 104 20.36 -7.02 25.00
CA PRO A 104 21.15 -5.81 24.77
C PRO A 104 20.35 -4.67 24.13
N LYS A 105 19.35 -4.98 23.31
CA LYS A 105 18.47 -3.97 22.68
C LYS A 105 17.54 -3.29 23.68
N VAL A 106 17.16 -4.00 24.73
CA VAL A 106 16.34 -3.45 25.82
C VAL A 106 17.22 -2.58 26.72
N ILE A 107 18.37 -3.12 27.12
CA ILE A 107 19.32 -2.43 28.00
C ILE A 107 19.80 -1.12 27.35
N ASN A 108 20.20 -1.18 26.07
CA ASN A 108 20.72 -0.02 25.33
C ASN A 108 19.64 0.70 24.52
N CYS A 109 18.39 0.71 24.99
CA CYS A 109 17.29 1.33 24.26
C CYS A 109 17.48 2.86 24.18
N PRO A 110 17.52 3.46 22.97
CA PRO A 110 17.66 4.91 22.83
C PRO A 110 16.49 5.67 23.49
N LYS A 111 16.76 6.86 24.04
CA LYS A 111 15.74 7.73 24.66
C LYS A 111 14.53 7.98 23.72
N SER A 112 14.77 8.12 22.42
CA SER A 112 13.73 8.31 21.40
C SER A 112 12.76 7.14 21.27
N LYS A 113 13.13 5.94 21.72
CA LYS A 113 12.31 4.73 21.68
C LYS A 113 11.70 4.36 23.02
N LYS A 114 11.87 5.18 24.06
CA LYS A 114 11.36 4.90 25.41
C LYS A 114 9.84 4.66 25.42
N ARG A 115 9.08 5.39 24.60
CA ARG A 115 7.62 5.18 24.42
C ARG A 115 7.24 3.82 23.82
N HIS A 116 8.18 3.14 23.14
CA HIS A 116 7.99 1.80 22.57
C HIS A 116 8.66 0.70 23.41
N LEU A 117 9.30 1.05 24.54
CA LEU A 117 10.13 0.12 25.31
C LEU A 117 9.36 -1.14 25.71
N PHE A 118 8.12 -1.00 26.17
CA PHE A 118 7.29 -2.16 26.54
C PHE A 118 7.14 -3.16 25.38
N TYR A 119 6.81 -2.69 24.17
CA TYR A 119 6.66 -3.57 23.00
C TYR A 119 7.99 -4.12 22.49
N ILE A 120 9.10 -3.38 22.67
CA ILE A 120 10.44 -3.89 22.43
C ILE A 120 10.75 -5.03 23.41
N LYS A 121 10.45 -4.85 24.71
CA LYS A 121 10.57 -5.90 25.72
C LYS A 121 9.71 -7.12 25.37
N THR A 122 8.47 -6.93 24.93
CA THR A 122 7.61 -8.03 24.47
C THR A 122 8.24 -8.81 23.33
N ALA A 123 8.69 -8.13 22.28
CA ALA A 123 9.32 -8.77 21.13
C ALA A 123 10.59 -9.54 21.53
N GLU A 124 11.43 -8.95 22.39
CA GLU A 124 12.66 -9.59 22.85
C GLU A 124 12.36 -10.75 23.82
N TYR A 125 11.38 -10.62 24.72
CA TYR A 125 10.93 -11.73 25.57
C TYR A 125 10.51 -12.96 24.74
N LEU A 126 9.73 -12.74 23.68
CA LEU A 126 9.26 -13.81 22.80
C LEU A 126 10.37 -14.41 21.92
N PHE A 127 11.32 -13.60 21.45
CA PHE A 127 12.24 -13.98 20.35
C PHE A 127 13.73 -13.74 20.60
N TYR A 128 14.17 -13.47 21.84
CA TYR A 128 15.58 -13.19 22.11
C TYR A 128 16.51 -14.33 21.67
N LYS A 129 16.13 -15.59 22.00
CA LYS A 129 16.87 -16.78 21.55
C LYS A 129 16.69 -16.97 20.04
N LYS A 130 17.79 -17.22 19.32
CA LYS A 130 17.76 -17.42 17.86
C LYS A 130 16.88 -18.61 17.45
N SER A 131 16.91 -19.70 18.21
CA SER A 131 16.04 -20.88 18.02
C SER A 131 14.57 -20.48 17.94
N ASN A 132 14.13 -19.52 18.77
CA ASN A 132 12.74 -19.11 18.85
C ASN A 132 12.25 -18.42 17.57
N LYS A 133 13.14 -17.80 16.80
CA LYS A 133 12.80 -17.12 15.53
C LYS A 133 12.60 -18.11 14.39
N GLN A 134 13.35 -19.22 14.41
CA GLN A 134 13.32 -20.24 13.37
C GLN A 134 12.14 -21.21 13.54
N ASP A 135 11.60 -21.29 14.75
CA ASP A 135 10.58 -22.26 15.16
C ASP A 135 9.12 -21.79 14.93
N VAL A 136 8.88 -20.65 14.28
CA VAL A 136 7.49 -20.16 14.12
C VAL A 136 6.64 -21.06 13.21
N LEU A 137 7.19 -21.56 12.10
CA LEU A 137 6.45 -22.46 11.20
C LEU A 137 6.18 -23.81 11.87
N SER A 138 7.13 -24.35 12.63
CA SER A 138 6.91 -25.55 13.43
C SER A 138 5.86 -25.34 14.51
N LEU A 139 5.80 -24.16 15.15
CA LEU A 139 4.72 -23.83 16.08
C LEU A 139 3.34 -23.82 15.41
N ARG A 140 3.23 -23.29 14.18
CA ARG A 140 1.97 -23.31 13.42
C ARG A 140 1.48 -24.74 13.16
N VAL A 141 2.39 -25.64 12.78
CA VAL A 141 2.06 -27.08 12.61
C VAL A 141 1.75 -27.75 13.93
N LYS A 142 2.57 -27.50 14.97
CA LYS A 142 2.38 -28.06 16.31
C LYS A 142 1.00 -27.69 16.88
N ALA A 143 0.54 -26.47 16.64
CA ALA A 143 -0.75 -25.97 17.11
C ALA A 143 -1.96 -26.78 16.62
N LEU A 144 -1.81 -27.53 15.51
CA LEU A 144 -2.89 -28.33 14.94
C LEU A 144 -3.04 -29.71 15.58
N SER A 145 -2.08 -30.14 16.39
CA SER A 145 -2.03 -31.51 16.92
C SER A 145 -1.60 -31.59 18.39
N HIS A 146 -1.07 -30.51 18.98
CA HIS A 146 -0.62 -30.48 20.37
C HIS A 146 -1.04 -29.17 21.04
N LYS A 147 -1.41 -29.25 22.32
CA LYS A 147 -1.68 -28.07 23.16
C LYS A 147 -0.41 -27.21 23.25
N LEU A 148 -0.52 -25.94 22.89
CA LEU A 148 0.56 -24.97 23.02
C LEU A 148 0.58 -24.40 24.44
N SER A 149 1.79 -24.15 24.95
CA SER A 149 1.96 -23.31 26.13
C SER A 149 1.66 -21.83 25.82
N ASN A 150 1.39 -21.02 26.85
CA ASN A 150 1.09 -19.60 26.68
C ASN A 150 2.19 -18.86 25.90
N ILE A 151 3.46 -19.19 26.17
CA ILE A 151 4.60 -18.58 25.49
C ILE A 151 4.67 -18.97 24.01
N GLU A 152 4.33 -20.22 23.67
CA GLU A 152 4.30 -20.69 22.29
C GLU A 152 3.13 -20.07 21.52
N LEU A 153 1.95 -20.01 22.14
CA LEU A 153 0.78 -19.34 21.58
C LEU A 153 1.06 -17.85 21.34
N ALA A 154 1.66 -17.15 22.31
CA ALA A 154 2.07 -15.76 22.16
C ALA A 154 3.07 -15.56 21.02
N ARG A 155 4.08 -16.43 20.89
CA ARG A 155 5.07 -16.39 19.79
C ARG A 155 4.39 -16.58 18.44
N LEU A 156 3.49 -17.56 18.33
CA LEU A 156 2.75 -17.85 17.11
C LEU A 156 1.90 -16.64 16.70
N LEU A 157 1.04 -16.15 17.59
CA LEU A 157 0.13 -15.04 17.33
C LEU A 157 0.89 -13.74 17.03
N TYR A 158 1.89 -13.40 17.84
CA TYR A 158 2.73 -12.22 17.56
C TYR A 158 3.36 -12.29 16.17
N SER A 159 3.92 -13.44 15.79
CA SER A 159 4.56 -13.61 14.48
C SER A 159 3.55 -13.56 13.33
N MET A 160 2.37 -14.17 13.48
CA MET A 160 1.29 -14.10 12.50
C MET A 160 0.89 -12.65 12.24
N ASN A 161 0.72 -11.81 13.28
CA ASN A 161 0.42 -10.38 13.09
C ASN A 161 1.55 -9.62 12.36
N LYS A 162 2.83 -9.88 12.68
CA LYS A 162 3.97 -9.28 11.96
C LYS A 162 4.05 -9.73 10.50
N HIS A 163 3.42 -10.85 10.16
CA HIS A 163 3.51 -11.51 8.87
C HIS A 163 2.12 -11.80 8.27
N ARG A 164 1.16 -10.91 8.50
CA ARG A 164 -0.28 -11.05 8.20
C ARG A 164 -0.70 -11.06 6.72
N GLY A 165 0.22 -11.40 5.83
CA GLY A 165 -0.06 -11.44 4.40
C GLY A 165 -0.42 -10.07 3.80
N VAL A 166 -1.01 -10.13 2.63
CA VAL A 166 -1.35 -8.99 1.79
C VAL A 166 -2.85 -9.04 1.46
N THR A 167 -3.54 -7.92 1.63
CA THR A 167 -4.93 -7.76 1.14
C THR A 167 -4.83 -7.29 -0.29
N TYR A 168 -5.67 -7.86 -1.13
CA TYR A 168 -5.46 -7.71 -2.55
C TYR A 168 -6.79 -7.65 -3.31
N ASP A 169 -7.33 -6.44 -3.40
CA ASP A 169 -8.63 -6.19 -4.04
C ASP A 169 -8.49 -5.75 -5.52
N GLU A 170 -7.29 -5.43 -6.06
CA GLU A 170 -7.16 -4.60 -7.29
C GLU A 170 -6.44 -5.20 -8.54
N ILE A 171 -5.84 -6.40 -8.47
CA ILE A 171 -5.18 -7.20 -9.58
C ILE A 171 -6.08 -8.41 -9.93
N ALA A 172 -6.92 -8.91 -9.00
CA ALA A 172 -7.90 -9.94 -9.33
C ALA A 172 -8.84 -9.46 -10.46
N ASP A 173 -9.14 -8.16 -10.49
CA ASP A 173 -10.01 -7.52 -11.48
C ASP A 173 -9.26 -6.83 -12.63
N ILE A 174 -7.95 -7.04 -12.80
CA ILE A 174 -7.24 -6.50 -13.98
C ILE A 174 -7.57 -7.42 -15.16
N PRO A 175 -8.40 -6.98 -16.12
CA PRO A 175 -8.76 -7.79 -17.26
C PRO A 175 -7.50 -8.05 -18.10
N GLU A 176 -7.37 -9.26 -18.62
CA GLU A 176 -6.36 -9.56 -19.65
C GLU A 176 -6.54 -8.57 -20.80
N GLY A 177 -5.51 -7.76 -21.08
CA GLY A 177 -5.54 -6.74 -22.15
C GLY A 177 -5.67 -5.28 -21.70
N SER A 178 -5.81 -4.98 -20.39
CA SER A 178 -5.76 -3.59 -19.94
C SER A 178 -4.34 -3.00 -20.02
N SER A 179 -4.19 -1.88 -20.72
CA SER A 179 -2.92 -1.20 -21.03
C SER A 179 -2.26 -0.49 -19.83
N LYS A 180 -2.55 -0.91 -18.58
CA LYS A 180 -1.80 -0.44 -17.41
C LYS A 180 -0.56 -1.30 -17.26
N SER A 181 0.61 -0.75 -17.60
CA SER A 181 1.89 -1.40 -17.33
C SER A 181 2.04 -1.60 -15.82
N LEU A 182 1.87 -2.85 -15.36
CA LEU A 182 2.18 -3.22 -13.99
C LEU A 182 3.66 -2.97 -13.72
N SER A 183 3.96 -2.44 -12.53
CA SER A 183 5.34 -2.37 -12.05
C SER A 183 5.92 -3.78 -11.89
N GLU A 184 7.24 -3.89 -11.93
CA GLU A 184 7.94 -5.17 -11.79
C GLU A 184 7.56 -5.89 -10.47
N ASP A 185 7.43 -5.14 -9.38
CA ASP A 185 7.02 -5.70 -8.08
C ASP A 185 5.56 -6.20 -8.10
N GLN A 186 4.66 -5.56 -8.86
CA GLN A 186 3.28 -6.02 -9.01
C GLN A 186 3.17 -7.31 -9.83
N LYS A 187 3.98 -7.44 -10.88
CA LYS A 187 4.04 -8.68 -11.69
C LYS A 187 4.55 -9.85 -10.84
N ASN A 188 5.67 -9.66 -10.16
CA ASN A 188 6.25 -10.70 -9.31
C ASN A 188 5.32 -11.11 -8.15
N LEU A 189 4.54 -10.17 -7.60
CA LEU A 189 3.51 -10.46 -6.62
C LEU A 189 2.36 -11.29 -7.22
N LYS A 190 1.86 -10.93 -8.41
CA LYS A 190 0.83 -11.69 -9.14
C LYS A 190 1.28 -13.12 -9.40
N ASP A 191 2.52 -13.30 -9.88
CA ASP A 191 3.10 -14.62 -10.12
C ASP A 191 3.25 -15.41 -8.82
N GLY A 192 3.62 -14.74 -7.72
CA GLY A 192 3.71 -15.34 -6.39
C GLY A 192 2.37 -15.89 -5.90
N PHE A 193 1.28 -15.15 -6.11
CA PHE A 193 -0.07 -15.60 -5.78
C PHE A 193 -0.57 -16.71 -6.69
N LYS A 194 -0.30 -16.62 -8.00
CA LYS A 194 -0.66 -17.69 -8.94
C LYS A 194 -0.03 -19.00 -8.49
N ARG A 195 1.29 -19.00 -8.23
CA ARG A 195 1.99 -20.18 -7.68
C ARG A 195 1.38 -20.66 -6.36
N TYR A 196 1.10 -19.75 -5.42
CA TYR A 196 0.47 -20.14 -4.16
C TYR A 196 -0.90 -20.79 -4.37
N LYS A 197 -1.73 -20.25 -5.26
CA LYS A 197 -3.02 -20.83 -5.62
C LYS A 197 -2.85 -22.19 -6.29
N ASP A 198 -1.91 -22.31 -7.21
CA ASP A 198 -1.65 -23.55 -7.95
C ASP A 198 -1.09 -24.66 -7.02
N GLU A 199 -0.26 -24.32 -6.03
CA GLU A 199 0.34 -25.31 -5.13
C GLU A 199 -0.55 -25.65 -3.92
N TYR A 200 -1.28 -24.67 -3.37
CA TYR A 200 -2.07 -24.84 -2.14
C TYR A 200 -3.58 -24.96 -2.37
N LYS A 201 -4.16 -24.31 -3.40
CA LYS A 201 -5.62 -24.25 -3.60
C LYS A 201 -6.14 -25.11 -4.76
N SER A 202 -5.36 -25.40 -5.80
CA SER A 202 -5.82 -26.20 -6.94
C SER A 202 -5.50 -27.68 -6.86
N ASN A 203 -4.69 -28.08 -5.88
CA ASN A 203 -4.54 -29.50 -5.56
C ASN A 203 -5.78 -29.91 -4.76
N ASP A 204 -6.67 -30.70 -5.37
CA ASP A 204 -7.79 -31.41 -4.73
C ASP A 204 -7.32 -32.46 -3.69
N THR A 205 -6.07 -32.36 -3.23
CA THR A 205 -5.44 -33.28 -2.29
C THR A 205 -5.45 -32.64 -0.89
N ASP A 206 -5.89 -33.42 0.09
CA ASP A 206 -5.89 -33.12 1.54
C ASP A 206 -4.47 -32.94 2.14
N ASP A 207 -3.49 -32.50 1.35
CA ASP A 207 -2.06 -32.49 1.70
C ASP A 207 -1.72 -31.47 2.79
N TYR A 208 -2.55 -30.43 2.95
CA TYR A 208 -2.31 -29.34 3.88
C TYR A 208 -3.59 -28.85 4.56
N ARG A 209 -3.64 -28.87 5.89
CA ARG A 209 -4.78 -28.32 6.64
C ARG A 209 -4.78 -26.80 6.69
N THR A 210 -3.59 -26.18 6.64
CA THR A 210 -3.40 -24.73 6.79
C THR A 210 -2.25 -24.21 5.95
N VAL A 211 -2.18 -22.89 5.76
CA VAL A 211 -1.04 -22.23 5.10
C VAL A 211 0.27 -22.52 5.85
N GLY A 212 0.23 -22.54 7.19
CA GLY A 212 1.38 -22.85 8.03
C GLY A 212 1.96 -24.23 7.75
N GLU A 213 1.10 -25.24 7.58
CA GLU A 213 1.51 -26.60 7.23
C GLU A 213 2.10 -26.68 5.83
N TYR A 214 1.48 -26.03 4.85
CA TYR A 214 2.01 -25.88 3.49
C TYR A 214 3.40 -25.22 3.48
N LEU A 215 3.55 -24.09 4.18
CA LEU A 215 4.83 -23.38 4.27
C LEU A 215 5.89 -24.19 5.02
N PHE A 216 5.52 -24.94 6.04
CA PHE A 216 6.46 -25.78 6.78
C PHE A 216 6.97 -26.93 5.91
N LYS A 217 6.07 -27.70 5.27
CA LYS A 217 6.46 -28.86 4.44
C LYS A 217 7.33 -28.45 3.25
N ASN A 218 6.96 -27.37 2.56
CA ASN A 218 7.62 -26.98 1.31
C ASN A 218 8.75 -25.96 1.48
N TYR A 219 8.73 -25.17 2.56
CA TYR A 219 9.56 -23.97 2.69
C TYR A 219 10.16 -23.74 4.07
N LYS A 220 10.14 -24.70 5.01
CA LYS A 220 10.74 -24.52 6.37
C LYS A 220 12.21 -24.09 6.36
N ASP A 221 12.97 -24.53 5.37
CA ASP A 221 14.40 -24.24 5.27
C ASP A 221 14.68 -22.91 4.52
N LYS A 222 13.63 -22.24 4.04
CA LYS A 222 13.71 -20.93 3.39
C LYS A 222 13.35 -19.82 4.36
N TYR A 223 14.15 -18.78 4.39
CA TYR A 223 13.83 -17.56 5.14
C TYR A 223 13.06 -16.59 4.26
N ARG A 224 12.13 -15.85 4.87
CA ARG A 224 11.44 -14.75 4.19
C ARG A 224 12.47 -13.73 3.68
N ASN A 225 12.39 -13.39 2.39
CA ASN A 225 13.28 -12.45 1.70
C ASN A 225 14.77 -12.87 1.61
N THR A 226 15.10 -14.17 1.67
CA THR A 226 16.43 -14.59 1.19
C THR A 226 16.57 -14.25 -0.28
N GLN A 227 17.41 -13.26 -0.59
CA GLN A 227 17.76 -12.94 -1.96
C GLN A 227 18.40 -14.18 -2.58
N ARG A 228 17.81 -14.70 -3.66
CA ARG A 228 18.49 -15.66 -4.50
C ARG A 228 19.58 -14.89 -5.25
N GLN A 229 20.85 -15.22 -4.98
CA GLN A 229 21.94 -14.81 -5.85
C GLN A 229 21.98 -15.79 -7.02
N LYS A 230 21.59 -15.32 -8.21
CA LYS A 230 21.87 -16.01 -9.47
C LYS A 230 22.72 -15.06 -10.32
N GLY A 231 24.04 -15.18 -10.18
CA GLY A 231 24.99 -14.18 -10.70
C GLY A 231 24.88 -12.82 -9.98
N ASN A 232 25.16 -11.72 -10.69
CA ASN A 232 25.14 -10.35 -10.15
C ASN A 232 23.73 -9.74 -9.96
N LYS A 233 22.64 -10.49 -10.17
CA LYS A 233 21.27 -10.00 -10.02
C LYS A 233 20.60 -10.62 -8.80
N SER A 234 20.18 -9.77 -7.86
CA SER A 234 19.32 -10.17 -6.74
C SER A 234 17.87 -10.23 -7.21
N THR A 235 17.25 -11.41 -7.17
CA THR A 235 15.82 -11.56 -7.48
C THR A 235 15.04 -11.58 -6.16
N LYS A 236 14.06 -10.69 -6.01
CA LYS A 236 13.16 -10.69 -4.86
C LYS A 236 12.25 -11.92 -4.96
N ASP A 237 12.18 -12.71 -3.90
CA ASP A 237 11.35 -13.91 -3.86
C ASP A 237 10.00 -13.60 -3.18
N TYR A 238 8.91 -13.82 -3.92
CA TYR A 238 7.54 -13.57 -3.49
C TYR A 238 6.85 -14.84 -2.96
N ILE A 239 7.59 -15.92 -2.64
CA ILE A 239 7.07 -17.16 -1.99
C ILE A 239 6.15 -16.89 -0.80
N PHE A 240 6.49 -15.94 0.06
CA PHE A 240 5.73 -15.66 1.27
C PHE A 240 4.65 -14.58 1.09
N SER A 241 4.23 -14.34 -0.15
CA SER A 241 3.12 -13.42 -0.46
C SER A 241 1.81 -14.18 -0.41
N ILE A 242 1.26 -14.29 0.79
CA ILE A 242 0.02 -15.04 1.06
C ILE A 242 -1.14 -14.07 1.20
N PRO A 243 -2.33 -14.38 0.64
CA PRO A 243 -3.55 -13.63 0.91
C PRO A 243 -3.85 -13.56 2.41
N ARG A 244 -4.27 -12.39 2.89
CA ARG A 244 -4.55 -12.22 4.31
C ARG A 244 -5.69 -13.12 4.80
N ASP A 245 -6.70 -13.34 3.96
CA ASP A 245 -7.85 -14.16 4.32
C ASP A 245 -7.49 -15.62 4.56
N ASP A 246 -6.53 -16.18 3.82
CA ASP A 246 -6.06 -17.55 4.07
C ASP A 246 -5.30 -17.65 5.40
N LEU A 247 -4.60 -16.59 5.82
CA LEU A 247 -3.98 -16.54 7.16
C LEU A 247 -5.02 -16.35 8.27
N LYS A 248 -6.11 -15.61 8.01
CA LYS A 248 -7.26 -15.50 8.92
C LYS A 248 -7.89 -16.87 9.12
N SER A 249 -8.17 -17.60 8.04
CA SER A 249 -8.72 -18.96 8.10
C SER A 249 -7.81 -19.90 8.89
N GLU A 250 -6.50 -19.81 8.70
CA GLU A 250 -5.57 -20.58 9.52
C GLU A 250 -5.63 -20.22 11.02
N ILE A 251 -5.74 -18.94 11.36
CA ILE A 251 -5.91 -18.53 12.76
C ILE A 251 -7.17 -19.18 13.35
N GLU A 252 -8.29 -19.15 12.62
CA GLU A 252 -9.55 -19.78 13.04
C GLU A 252 -9.37 -21.30 13.28
N ILE A 253 -8.71 -22.01 12.37
CA ILE A 253 -8.40 -23.44 12.49
C ILE A 253 -7.50 -23.70 13.71
N ILE A 254 -6.46 -22.88 13.92
CA ILE A 254 -5.54 -23.03 15.06
C ILE A 254 -6.29 -22.86 16.38
N PHE A 255 -7.13 -21.84 16.50
CA PHE A 255 -7.91 -21.60 17.72
C PHE A 255 -8.89 -22.76 17.98
N GLU A 256 -9.56 -23.28 16.95
CA GLU A 256 -10.45 -24.44 17.08
C GLU A 256 -9.70 -25.71 17.51
N ALA A 257 -8.54 -25.97 16.90
CA ALA A 257 -7.68 -27.09 17.29
C ALA A 257 -7.22 -26.95 18.75
N GLN A 258 -6.79 -25.75 19.16
CA GLN A 258 -6.35 -25.51 20.53
C GLN A 258 -7.47 -25.70 21.56
N ARG A 259 -8.70 -25.28 21.26
CA ARG A 259 -9.87 -25.58 22.11
C ARG A 259 -10.12 -27.08 22.24
N THR A 260 -10.12 -27.79 21.11
CA THR A 260 -10.30 -29.25 21.07
C THR A 260 -9.23 -29.98 21.86
N LEU A 261 -8.00 -29.45 21.87
CA LEU A 261 -6.86 -29.99 22.63
C LEU A 261 -6.86 -29.56 24.12
N GLY A 262 -7.93 -28.92 24.60
CA GLY A 262 -8.11 -28.52 26.00
C GLY A 262 -7.29 -27.29 26.40
N ASN A 263 -7.05 -26.34 25.48
CA ASN A 263 -6.42 -25.07 25.80
C ASN A 263 -7.48 -24.03 26.24
N ASP A 264 -7.64 -23.87 27.55
CA ASP A 264 -8.67 -23.00 28.17
C ASP A 264 -8.53 -21.52 27.78
N ILE A 265 -7.32 -21.09 27.38
CA ILE A 265 -7.05 -19.71 26.97
C ILE A 265 -7.56 -19.42 25.55
N ALA A 266 -7.71 -20.44 24.70
CA ALA A 266 -8.11 -20.30 23.30
C ALA A 266 -9.62 -20.06 23.11
N THR A 267 -10.23 -19.23 23.95
CA THR A 267 -11.68 -18.98 23.94
C THR A 267 -12.16 -18.37 22.62
N LYS A 268 -13.47 -18.44 22.35
CA LYS A 268 -14.07 -17.84 21.15
C LYS A 268 -13.96 -16.33 21.17
N GLU A 269 -14.07 -15.73 22.36
CA GLU A 269 -13.91 -14.30 22.60
C GLU A 269 -12.48 -13.87 22.26
N PHE A 270 -11.47 -14.61 22.74
CA PHE A 270 -10.08 -14.30 22.41
C PHE A 270 -9.82 -14.39 20.91
N GLN A 271 -10.34 -15.44 20.26
CA GLN A 271 -10.23 -15.58 18.80
C GLN A 271 -10.84 -14.38 18.07
N ALA A 272 -12.05 -13.95 18.44
CA ALA A 272 -12.75 -12.84 17.81
C ALA A 272 -11.98 -11.53 17.94
N ASP A 273 -11.58 -11.17 19.16
CA ASP A 273 -10.81 -9.96 19.45
C ASP A 273 -9.46 -9.96 18.73
N TYR A 274 -8.79 -11.12 18.70
CA TYR A 274 -7.52 -11.26 18.00
C TYR A 274 -7.70 -11.06 16.49
N ILE A 275 -8.71 -11.68 15.87
CA ILE A 275 -8.99 -11.55 14.43
C ILE A 275 -9.36 -10.11 14.06
N GLU A 276 -10.19 -9.44 14.87
CA GLU A 276 -10.53 -8.03 14.65
C GLU A 276 -9.25 -7.17 14.59
N ASN A 277 -8.37 -7.33 15.58
CA ASN A 277 -7.11 -6.59 15.65
C ASN A 277 -6.11 -6.99 14.54
N PHE A 278 -6.11 -8.27 14.13
CA PHE A 278 -5.27 -8.78 13.05
C PHE A 278 -5.68 -8.20 11.70
N LEU A 279 -6.99 -8.07 11.46
CA LEU A 279 -7.57 -7.54 10.22
C LEU A 279 -7.58 -6.01 10.19
N TRP A 280 -7.49 -5.35 11.33
CA TRP A 280 -7.54 -3.89 11.42
C TRP A 280 -6.65 -3.19 10.38
N GLU A 281 -7.27 -2.27 9.65
CA GLU A 281 -6.61 -1.34 8.74
C GLU A 281 -7.17 0.05 8.93
N LYS A 282 -6.31 1.06 8.80
CA LYS A 282 -6.76 2.44 8.77
C LYS A 282 -7.53 2.64 7.48
N ALA A 283 -8.78 3.09 7.59
CA ALA A 283 -9.63 3.37 6.44
C ALA A 283 -8.92 4.27 5.43
N SER A 284 -9.07 3.93 4.15
CA SER A 284 -8.57 4.76 3.06
C SER A 284 -9.25 6.14 3.07
N PRO A 285 -8.56 7.21 2.66
CA PRO A 285 -9.17 8.53 2.52
C PRO A 285 -10.39 8.45 1.60
N LYS A 286 -11.40 9.29 1.83
CA LYS A 286 -12.57 9.39 0.95
C LYS A 286 -12.13 9.87 -0.42
N TYR A 287 -12.13 8.99 -1.42
CA TYR A 287 -11.74 9.32 -2.79
C TYR A 287 -12.67 10.32 -3.47
N TYR A 288 -13.91 10.43 -3.01
CA TYR A 288 -14.88 11.41 -3.53
C TYR A 288 -14.38 12.86 -3.46
N SER A 289 -13.52 13.20 -2.49
CA SER A 289 -12.95 14.56 -2.43
C SER A 289 -11.86 14.82 -3.49
N LEU A 290 -11.48 13.81 -4.26
CA LEU A 290 -10.53 13.92 -5.37
C LEU A 290 -11.24 13.95 -6.73
N VAL A 291 -12.56 13.75 -6.76
CA VAL A 291 -13.37 13.79 -7.97
C VAL A 291 -13.62 15.25 -8.35
N ALA A 292 -13.47 15.57 -9.63
CA ALA A 292 -13.73 16.91 -10.13
C ALA A 292 -15.22 17.29 -9.94
N PRO A 293 -15.55 18.58 -9.78
CA PRO A 293 -16.93 19.03 -9.88
C PRO A 293 -17.46 18.81 -11.30
N CYS A 294 -18.77 18.65 -11.44
CA CYS A 294 -19.45 18.56 -12.72
C CYS A 294 -19.28 19.87 -13.50
N GLU A 295 -19.02 19.75 -14.80
CA GLU A 295 -18.87 20.89 -15.71
C GLU A 295 -20.11 21.81 -15.75
N PHE A 296 -21.31 21.23 -15.61
CA PHE A 296 -22.58 21.96 -15.71
C PHE A 296 -23.16 22.38 -14.34
N ASP A 297 -22.75 21.73 -13.25
CA ASP A 297 -23.21 22.04 -11.90
C ASP A 297 -22.07 21.86 -10.90
N ILE A 298 -21.42 22.97 -10.55
CA ILE A 298 -20.27 22.99 -9.64
C ILE A 298 -20.57 22.44 -8.23
N ASN A 299 -21.84 22.32 -7.86
CA ASN A 299 -22.26 21.75 -6.57
C ASN A 299 -22.39 20.22 -6.60
N LYS A 300 -22.28 19.60 -7.78
CA LYS A 300 -22.29 18.15 -7.97
C LYS A 300 -20.90 17.67 -8.36
N SER A 301 -20.48 16.51 -7.85
CA SER A 301 -19.27 15.83 -8.32
C SER A 301 -19.53 15.15 -9.67
N GLU A 302 -18.50 15.03 -10.51
CA GLU A 302 -18.57 14.15 -11.67
C GLU A 302 -18.94 12.72 -11.25
N VAL A 303 -19.78 12.06 -12.04
CA VAL A 303 -20.28 10.73 -11.70
C VAL A 303 -19.24 9.67 -12.07
N HIS A 304 -19.06 8.70 -11.19
CA HIS A 304 -18.12 7.59 -11.41
C HIS A 304 -18.65 6.67 -12.53
N LYS A 305 -17.81 6.31 -13.51
CA LYS A 305 -18.17 5.44 -14.66
C LYS A 305 -18.73 4.06 -14.30
N LEU A 306 -18.56 3.60 -13.05
CA LEU A 306 -19.04 2.31 -12.52
C LEU A 306 -20.26 2.46 -11.60
N LEU A 307 -20.57 3.70 -11.17
CA LEU A 307 -21.79 4.04 -10.45
C LEU A 307 -22.83 4.64 -11.39
N LYS A 308 -22.68 4.42 -12.70
CA LYS A 308 -23.60 4.94 -13.71
C LYS A 308 -25.01 4.48 -13.37
N GLN A 309 -25.86 5.41 -12.99
CA GLN A 309 -27.27 5.14 -12.90
C GLN A 309 -27.80 4.80 -14.30
N PRO A 310 -28.89 4.05 -14.43
CA PRO A 310 -29.44 3.62 -15.73
C PRO A 310 -29.64 4.77 -16.74
N LEU A 311 -29.82 5.99 -16.25
CA LEU A 311 -29.99 7.20 -17.06
C LEU A 311 -28.71 7.58 -17.84
N GLU A 312 -27.54 7.46 -17.23
CA GLU A 312 -26.25 7.86 -17.82
C GLU A 312 -25.76 6.87 -18.88
N GLN A 313 -26.15 5.59 -18.74
CA GLN A 313 -25.91 4.58 -19.75
C GLN A 313 -26.66 4.92 -21.04
N LYS A 314 -27.93 5.35 -20.91
CA LYS A 314 -28.76 5.78 -22.04
C LYS A 314 -28.23 7.05 -22.71
N GLU A 315 -27.72 8.01 -21.95
CA GLU A 315 -27.09 9.21 -22.51
C GLU A 315 -25.85 8.86 -23.35
N LEU A 316 -25.00 7.96 -22.88
CA LEU A 316 -23.83 7.49 -23.64
C LEU A 316 -24.24 6.77 -24.92
N GLU A 317 -25.23 5.89 -24.85
CA GLU A 317 -25.77 5.20 -26.04
C GLU A 317 -26.37 6.19 -27.04
N TYR A 318 -27.09 7.21 -26.56
CA TYR A 318 -27.64 8.28 -27.39
C TYR A 318 -26.55 9.13 -28.07
N ILE A 319 -25.51 9.53 -27.32
CA ILE A 319 -24.37 10.26 -27.86
C ILE A 319 -23.63 9.43 -28.92
N LEU A 320 -23.40 8.14 -28.65
CA LEU A 320 -22.75 7.23 -29.60
C LEU A 320 -23.58 7.05 -30.87
N HIS A 321 -24.90 6.83 -30.71
CA HIS A 321 -25.81 6.69 -31.84
C HIS A 321 -25.83 7.94 -32.73
N ASN A 322 -25.92 9.13 -32.14
CA ASN A 322 -25.94 10.40 -32.87
C ASN A 322 -24.62 10.71 -33.59
N ARG A 323 -23.47 10.37 -32.98
CA ARG A 323 -22.16 10.52 -33.64
C ARG A 323 -21.98 9.55 -34.82
N LEU A 324 -22.47 8.32 -34.69
CA LEU A 324 -22.42 7.31 -35.77
C LEU A 324 -23.36 7.63 -36.93
N SER A 325 -24.51 8.25 -36.66
CA SER A 325 -25.43 8.70 -37.71
C SER A 325 -24.91 9.94 -38.43
N ALA A 326 -24.22 10.86 -37.73
CA ALA A 326 -23.55 12.00 -38.36
C ALA A 326 -22.37 11.58 -39.27
N SER A 327 -21.62 10.52 -38.93
CA SER A 327 -20.51 10.04 -39.77
C SER A 327 -20.97 9.32 -41.05
N LYS A 328 -22.13 8.65 -41.01
CA LYS A 328 -22.70 7.99 -42.21
C LYS A 328 -23.24 8.99 -43.24
N GLY A 329 -23.61 10.21 -42.82
CA GLY A 329 -24.03 11.28 -43.72
C GLY A 329 -22.90 11.94 -44.52
N HIS A 330 -21.62 11.70 -44.18
CA HIS A 330 -20.46 12.28 -44.88
C HIS A 330 -19.81 11.32 -45.91
N PHE A 331 -20.24 10.06 -45.98
CA PHE A 331 -19.77 9.09 -47.00
C PHE A 331 -20.79 8.84 -48.11
N ALA A 332 -21.90 9.58 -48.11
CA ALA A 332 -22.93 9.55 -49.16
C ALA A 332 -23.06 10.95 -49.77
N SER A 333 -22.02 11.37 -50.50
CA SER A 333 -22.06 12.51 -51.42
C SER A 333 -21.08 12.29 -52.54
#